data_AF-A0A7X5ZFF3-F1
#
_entry.id   AF-A0A7X5ZFF3-F1
#
_cell.length_a   1.000
_cell.length_b   1.000
_cell.length_c   1.000
_cell.angle_alpha   90.00
_cell.angle_beta   90.00
_cell.angle_gamma   90.00
#
_symmetry.space_group_name_H-M   'P 1'
#
loop_
_entity.id
_entity.type
_entity.pdbx_description
1 polymer ?
#
loop_
_entity_poly.entity_id
_entity_poly.type
_entity_poly.pdbx_seq_one_letter_code
_entity_poly.pdbx_strand_id
1 'polypeptide(L)'
;MPDRNAELLAADRAARLQAYEAGIAEYHDQHPEAGAHLTRAAIANCRLCDDDGYRGLQACDHVDRTAAAARGSALVRAQLPPRKDQR
;
A
#
# COMPACT_ATOMS: atom_id res chain seq x y z
N MET A 1 16.71 34.38 -18.42
CA MET A 1 16.66 33.17 -19.26
C MET A 1 16.62 31.98 -18.30
N PRO A 2 15.66 31.06 -18.43
CA PRO A 2 15.67 29.84 -17.62
C PRO A 2 16.98 29.07 -17.86
N ASP A 3 17.49 28.43 -16.81
CA ASP A 3 18.74 27.66 -16.87
C ASP A 3 18.50 26.37 -17.67
N ARG A 4 19.07 26.32 -18.87
CA ARG A 4 18.94 25.18 -19.79
C ARG A 4 19.41 23.86 -19.17
N ASN A 5 20.41 23.90 -18.29
CA ASN A 5 20.89 22.69 -17.62
C ASN A 5 19.87 22.19 -16.60
N ALA A 6 19.24 23.10 -15.86
CA ALA A 6 18.18 22.75 -14.92
C ALA A 6 16.97 22.11 -15.65
N GLU A 7 16.61 22.63 -16.82
CA GLU A 7 15.54 22.04 -17.66
C GLU A 7 15.88 20.61 -18.12
N LEU A 8 17.12 20.39 -18.56
CA LEU A 8 17.57 19.06 -19.02
C LEU A 8 17.57 18.05 -17.86
N LEU A 9 18.01 18.45 -16.68
CA LEU A 9 17.98 17.60 -15.49
C LEU A 9 16.55 17.28 -15.03
N ALA A 10 15.63 18.24 -15.12
CA ALA A 10 14.22 18.01 -14.80
C ALA A 10 13.58 17.04 -15.80
N ALA A 11 13.88 17.18 -17.09
CA ALA A 11 13.41 16.27 -18.13
C ALA A 11 13.94 14.84 -17.94
N ASP A 12 15.23 14.68 -17.63
CA ASP A 12 15.83 13.37 -17.34
C ASP A 12 15.15 12.71 -16.13
N ARG A 13 14.98 13.45 -15.03
CA ARG A 13 14.27 12.95 -13.85
C ARG A 13 12.84 12.51 -14.18
N ALA A 14 12.11 13.31 -14.96
CA ALA A 14 10.75 12.97 -15.36
C ALA A 14 10.71 11.70 -16.22
N ALA A 15 11.63 11.55 -17.17
CA ALA A 15 11.75 10.35 -17.99
C ALA A 15 12.06 9.10 -17.14
N ARG A 16 12.97 9.21 -16.15
CA ARG A 16 13.29 8.10 -15.23
C ARG A 16 12.09 7.69 -14.37
N LEU A 17 11.30 8.66 -13.88
CA LEU A 17 10.08 8.38 -13.12
C LEU A 17 9.03 7.68 -13.98
N GLN A 18 8.82 8.16 -15.22
CA GLN A 18 7.91 7.52 -16.17
C GLN A 18 8.33 6.08 -16.49
N ALA A 19 9.63 5.84 -16.73
CA ALA A 19 10.15 4.50 -16.99
C ALA A 19 9.98 3.56 -15.79
N TYR A 20 10.19 4.07 -14.57
CA TYR A 20 9.96 3.30 -13.34
C TYR A 20 8.49 2.92 -13.18
N GLU A 21 7.57 3.87 -13.36
CA GLU A 21 6.13 3.63 -13.25
C GLU A 21 5.64 2.63 -14.30
N ALA A 22 6.11 2.75 -15.55
CA ALA A 22 5.79 1.79 -16.62
C ALA A 22 6.31 0.39 -16.31
N GLY A 23 7.55 0.25 -15.82
CA GLY A 23 8.14 -1.04 -15.47
C GLY A 23 7.42 -1.73 -14.31
N ILE A 24 7.00 -0.97 -13.28
CA ILE A 24 6.17 -1.50 -12.18
C ILE A 24 4.84 -2.02 -12.75
N ALA A 25 4.18 -1.25 -13.61
CA ALA A 25 2.91 -1.66 -14.21
C ALA A 25 3.05 -2.94 -15.07
N GLU A 26 4.11 -3.04 -15.89
CA GLU A 26 4.40 -4.23 -16.68
C GLU A 26 4.66 -5.46 -15.79
N TYR A 27 5.43 -5.30 -14.71
CA TYR A 27 5.67 -6.38 -13.76
C TYR A 27 4.35 -6.91 -13.16
N HIS A 28 3.38 -6.03 -12.88
CA HIS A 28 2.05 -6.43 -12.38
C HIS A 28 1.22 -7.23 -13.34
N ASP A 29 1.24 -6.86 -14.62
CA ASP A 29 0.53 -7.60 -15.65
C ASP A 29 1.10 -9.02 -15.77
N GLN A 30 2.43 -9.16 -15.63
CA GLN A 30 3.13 -10.44 -15.70
C GLN A 30 3.02 -11.30 -14.43
N HIS A 31 2.86 -10.69 -13.25
CA HIS A 31 2.90 -11.38 -11.95
C HIS A 31 1.67 -11.04 -11.09
N PRO A 32 0.46 -11.49 -11.46
CA PRO A 32 -0.75 -11.23 -10.68
C PRO A 32 -0.71 -11.83 -9.27
N GLU A 33 0.10 -12.86 -9.05
CA GLU A 33 0.31 -13.52 -7.74
C GLU A 33 1.24 -12.75 -6.80
N ALA A 34 2.10 -11.88 -7.32
CA ALA A 34 2.95 -11.01 -6.51
C ALA A 34 2.13 -9.99 -5.69
N GLY A 35 0.80 -10.00 -5.86
CA GLY A 35 -0.09 -8.92 -5.49
C GLY A 35 0.16 -7.71 -6.40
N ALA A 36 -0.78 -6.77 -6.43
CA ALA A 36 -0.44 -5.45 -6.93
C ALA A 36 0.61 -4.84 -5.96
N HIS A 37 1.91 -5.01 -6.25
CA HIS A 37 2.96 -4.10 -5.77
C HIS A 37 2.37 -2.70 -5.97
N LEU A 38 2.25 -2.01 -4.85
CA LEU A 38 1.24 -0.98 -4.67
C LEU A 38 1.51 0.15 -5.66
N THR A 39 0.72 0.22 -6.74
CA THR A 39 0.93 1.27 -7.72
C THR A 39 0.62 2.60 -7.06
N ARG A 40 1.32 3.66 -7.47
CA ARG A 40 1.10 4.99 -6.91
C ARG A 40 -0.36 5.45 -7.02
N ALA A 41 -1.02 5.08 -8.11
CA ALA A 41 -2.45 5.33 -8.31
C ALA A 41 -3.33 4.52 -7.34
N ALA A 42 -3.02 3.25 -7.09
CA ALA A 42 -3.76 2.43 -6.12
C ALA A 42 -3.59 2.96 -4.68
N ILE A 43 -2.37 3.36 -4.30
CA ILE A 43 -2.06 4.00 -3.02
C ILE A 43 -2.87 5.29 -2.87
N ALA A 44 -2.78 6.21 -3.84
CA ALA A 44 -3.46 7.50 -3.80
C ALA A 44 -5.00 7.37 -3.73
N ASN A 45 -5.56 6.30 -4.30
CA ASN A 45 -6.99 6.01 -4.25
C ASN A 45 -7.43 5.32 -2.94
N CYS A 46 -6.51 4.82 -2.12
CA CYS A 46 -6.82 4.11 -0.90
C CYS A 46 -6.79 5.03 0.32
N ARG A 47 -7.87 5.05 1.10
CA ARG A 47 -7.96 5.84 2.33
C ARG A 47 -7.39 5.14 3.57
N LEU A 48 -6.89 3.92 3.41
CA LEU A 48 -6.36 3.10 4.51
C LEU A 48 -4.84 3.07 4.57
N CYS A 49 -4.20 3.27 3.42
CA CYS A 49 -2.76 3.22 3.33
C CYS A 49 -2.16 4.61 3.58
N ASP A 50 -0.91 4.65 4.02
CA ASP A 50 -0.08 5.85 3.98
C ASP A 50 0.46 6.11 2.57
N ASP A 51 1.27 7.16 2.43
CA ASP A 51 1.82 7.61 1.14
C ASP A 51 2.75 6.58 0.48
N ASP A 52 3.30 5.65 1.28
CA ASP A 52 4.17 4.57 0.83
C ASP A 52 3.40 3.26 0.61
N GLY A 53 2.09 3.25 0.84
CA GLY A 53 1.23 2.09 0.65
C GLY A 53 1.19 1.13 1.84
N TYR A 54 1.62 1.55 3.03
CA TYR A 54 1.57 0.74 4.24
C TYR A 54 0.36 1.09 5.11
N ARG A 55 -0.04 0.13 5.94
CA ARG A 55 -1.01 0.31 7.01
C ARG A 55 -0.30 0.04 8.33
N GLY A 56 0.45 1.02 8.82
CA GLY A 56 1.37 0.84 9.94
C GLY A 56 2.65 0.11 9.50
N LEU A 57 2.89 -1.10 10.01
CA LEU A 57 4.09 -1.88 9.66
C LEU A 57 3.86 -2.97 8.60
N GLN A 58 2.69 -2.97 7.96
CA GLN A 58 2.28 -4.00 7.01
C GLN A 58 1.93 -3.38 5.66
N ALA A 59 2.28 -4.04 4.56
CA ALA A 59 1.83 -3.65 3.23
C ALA A 59 0.29 -3.72 3.17
N CYS A 60 -0.33 -2.65 2.67
CA CYS A 60 -1.78 -2.51 2.61
C CYS A 60 -2.34 -3.44 1.52
N ASP A 61 -3.34 -4.26 1.82
CA ASP A 61 -4.02 -5.10 0.80
C ASP A 61 -5.21 -4.38 0.14
N HIS A 62 -5.40 -3.09 0.43
CA HIS A 62 -6.53 -2.24 0.03
C HIS A 62 -7.93 -2.76 0.42
N VAL A 63 -8.03 -3.75 1.32
CA VAL A 63 -9.30 -4.26 1.83
C VAL A 63 -9.51 -3.77 3.25
N ASP A 64 -10.62 -3.07 3.51
CA ASP A 64 -10.97 -2.73 4.89
C ASP A 64 -11.51 -3.94 5.65
N ARG A 65 -10.61 -4.63 6.37
CA ARG A 65 -10.96 -5.77 7.21
C ARG A 65 -11.37 -5.38 8.63
N THR A 66 -11.44 -4.10 9.00
CA THR A 66 -11.72 -3.64 10.38
C THR A 66 -13.01 -4.24 10.94
N ALA A 67 -14.11 -4.13 10.19
CA ALA A 67 -15.40 -4.65 10.61
C ALA A 67 -15.40 -6.18 10.73
N ALA A 68 -14.77 -6.89 9.79
CA ALA A 68 -14.65 -8.35 9.84
C ALA A 68 -13.80 -8.81 11.03
N ALA A 69 -12.65 -8.15 11.27
CA ALA A 69 -11.77 -8.42 12.39
C ALA A 69 -12.44 -8.14 13.75
N ALA A 70 -13.22 -7.05 13.85
CA ALA A 70 -13.98 -6.73 15.05
C ALA A 70 -15.02 -7.81 15.38
N ARG A 71 -15.81 -8.23 14.37
CA ARG A 71 -16.78 -9.32 14.53
C ARG A 71 -16.11 -10.63 14.92
N GLY A 72 -15.04 -11.03 14.23
CA GLY A 72 -14.31 -12.25 14.54
C GLY A 72 -13.71 -12.23 15.95
N SER A 73 -13.12 -11.10 16.35
CA SER A 73 -12.58 -10.92 17.70
C SER A 73 -13.65 -11.02 18.78
N ALA A 74 -14.85 -10.49 18.55
CA ALA A 74 -15.97 -10.62 19.49
C ALA A 74 -16.40 -12.08 19.66
N LEU A 75 -16.50 -12.85 18.55
CA LEU A 75 -16.82 -14.27 18.60
C LEU A 75 -15.76 -15.07 19.37
N VAL A 76 -14.47 -14.82 19.13
CA VAL A 76 -13.38 -15.50 19.84
C VAL A 76 -13.40 -15.16 21.34
N ARG A 77 -13.59 -13.89 21.70
CA ARG A 77 -13.68 -13.47 23.11
C ARG A 77 -14.85 -14.08 23.85
N ALA A 78 -15.98 -14.30 23.17
CA ALA A 78 -17.14 -14.97 23.76
C ALA A 78 -16.88 -16.45 24.09
N GLN A 79 -15.91 -17.09 23.43
CA GLN A 79 -15.54 -18.49 23.65
C GLN A 79 -14.34 -18.66 24.59
N LEU A 80 -13.57 -17.60 24.85
CA LEU A 80 -12.40 -17.67 25.72
C LEU A 80 -12.84 -17.70 27.19
N PRO A 81 -12.25 -18.59 28.03
CA PRO A 81 -12.48 -18.56 29.46
C PRO A 81 -11.94 -17.25 30.07
N PRO A 82 -12.47 -16.80 31.22
CA PRO A 82 -11.96 -15.62 31.91
C PRO A 82 -10.47 -15.78 32.20
N ARG A 83 -9.74 -14.68 32.09
CA ARG A 83 -8.29 -14.71 32.30
C ARG A 83 -7.98 -15.08 33.75
N LYS A 84 -6.98 -15.95 33.94
CA LYS A 84 -6.61 -16.52 35.26
C LYS A 84 -6.10 -15.48 36.26
N ASP A 85 -5.74 -14.29 35.78
CA ASP A 85 -5.23 -13.14 36.52
C ASP A 85 -6.34 -12.18 37.03
N GLN A 86 -7.60 -12.40 36.66
CA GLN A 86 -8.74 -11.57 37.08
C GLN A 86 -9.51 -12.16 38.27
N ARG A 87 -8.86 -12.93 39.15
CA ARG A 87 -9.49 -13.61 40.30
C ARG A 87 -9.08 -13.03 41.64
#